data_AF-A0A2K2EW61-F1
#
_entry.id   AF-A0A2K2EW61-F1
#
_cell.length_a   1.000
_cell.length_b   1.000
_cell.length_c   1.000
_cell.angle_alpha   90.00
_cell.angle_beta   90.00
_cell.angle_gamma   90.00
#
_symmetry.space_group_name_H-M   'P 1'
#
loop_
_entity.id
_entity.type
_entity.pdbx_description
1 polymer ?
#
loop_
_entity_poly.entity_id
_entity_poly.type
_entity_poly.pdbx_seq_one_letter_code
_entity_poly.pdbx_strand_id
1 'polypeptide(L)' 'MTVATQLQQAIATVQSAAASMKTFALETQDQQAKQTFEQLAQTLDNALATLKDRQNYIQQQEPQYKKQ' A
#
# COMPACT_ATOMS: atom_id res chain seq x y z
N MET A 1 -6.90 18.17 -7.07
CA MET A 1 -6.11 17.02 -6.61
C MET A 1 -4.89 16.92 -7.49
N THR A 2 -3.70 16.95 -6.90
CA THR A 2 -2.43 16.69 -7.60
C THR A 2 -2.20 15.19 -7.75
N VAL A 3 -1.23 14.82 -8.58
CA VAL A 3 -0.84 13.41 -8.74
C VAL A 3 -0.35 12.86 -7.41
N ALA A 4 0.37 13.65 -6.61
CA ALA A 4 0.77 13.27 -5.26
C ALA A 4 -0.42 12.92 -4.35
N THR A 5 -1.48 13.74 -4.34
CA THR A 5 -2.68 13.45 -3.52
C THR A 5 -3.45 12.22 -3.99
N GLN A 6 -3.55 11.99 -5.30
CA GLN A 6 -4.18 10.77 -5.83
C GLN A 6 -3.37 9.51 -5.48
N LEU A 7 -2.05 9.59 -5.57
CA LEU A 7 -1.15 8.50 -5.20
C LEU A 7 -1.20 8.21 -3.69
N GLN A 8 -1.28 9.24 -2.85
CA GLN A 8 -1.45 9.07 -1.41
C GLN A 8 -2.75 8.33 -1.07
N GLN A 9 -3.85 8.65 -1.75
CA GLN A 9 -5.11 7.95 -1.57
C GLN A 9 -5.00 6.49 -2.00
N ALA A 10 -4.37 6.21 -3.14
CA ALA A 10 -4.13 4.84 -3.60
C ALA A 10 -3.26 4.04 -2.60
N ILE A 11 -2.19 4.64 -2.06
CA ILE A 11 -1.36 4.03 -1.00
C ILE A 11 -2.22 3.66 0.21
N ALA A 12 -3.10 4.56 0.67
CA ALA A 12 -3.97 4.30 1.81
C ALA A 12 -4.93 3.12 1.54
N THR A 13 -5.50 3.04 0.33
CA THR A 13 -6.36 1.92 -0.08
C THR A 13 -5.60 0.59 -0.09
N VAL A 14 -4.40 0.55 -0.68
CA VAL A 14 -3.58 -0.66 -0.72
C VAL A 14 -3.15 -1.08 0.68
N GLN A 15 -2.84 -0.12 1.56
CA GLN A 15 -2.45 -0.38 2.94
C GLN A 15 -3.61 -0.97 3.76
N SER A 16 -4.81 -0.44 3.56
CA SER A 16 -6.03 -1.01 4.15
C SER A 16 -6.27 -2.44 3.66
N ALA A 17 -6.14 -2.69 2.36
CA ALA A 17 -6.29 -4.03 1.80
C ALA A 17 -5.24 -5.02 2.36
N ALA A 18 -3.97 -4.60 2.48
CA ALA A 18 -2.91 -5.43 3.06
C ALA A 18 -3.20 -5.79 4.53
N ALA A 19 -3.70 -4.83 5.31
CA ALA A 19 -4.11 -5.06 6.69
C ALA A 19 -5.28 -6.06 6.77
N SER A 20 -6.30 -5.92 5.91
CA SER A 20 -7.41 -6.87 5.84
C SER A 20 -6.95 -8.29 5.51
N MET A 21 -6.02 -8.46 4.57
CA MET A 21 -5.45 -9.79 4.26
C MET A 21 -4.72 -10.39 5.48
N LYS A 22 -3.95 -9.59 6.22
CA LYS A 22 -3.31 -10.05 7.47
C LYS A 22 -4.34 -10.47 8.52
N THR A 23 -5.41 -9.69 8.69
CA THR A 23 -6.50 -10.06 9.59
C THR A 23 -7.17 -11.38 9.17
N PHE A 24 -7.48 -11.56 7.88
CA PHE A 24 -8.07 -12.80 7.40
C PHE A 24 -7.14 -14.01 7.58
N ALA A 25 -5.82 -13.84 7.42
CA ALA A 25 -4.83 -14.87 7.70
C ALA A 25 -4.79 -15.27 9.20
N LEU A 26 -5.06 -14.32 10.10
CA LEU A 26 -5.09 -14.56 11.55
C LEU A 26 -6.39 -15.23 11.99
N GLU A 27 -7.52 -14.88 11.38
CA GLU A 27 -8.85 -15.35 11.76
C GLU A 27 -9.23 -16.68 11.11
N THR A 28 -8.67 -16.99 9.94
CA THR A 28 -8.99 -18.23 9.23
C THR A 28 -8.43 -19.47 9.92
N GLN A 29 -9.23 -20.53 9.97
CA GLN A 29 -8.82 -21.86 10.44
C GLN A 29 -8.33 -22.76 9.29
N ASP A 30 -8.59 -22.37 8.04
CA ASP A 30 -8.12 -23.09 6.86
C ASP A 30 -6.65 -22.74 6.58
N GLN A 31 -5.79 -23.76 6.65
CA GLN A 31 -4.35 -23.61 6.49
C GLN A 31 -3.94 -23.15 5.07
N GLN A 32 -4.67 -23.58 4.03
CA GLN A 32 -4.43 -23.15 2.65
C GLN A 32 -4.88 -21.69 2.44
N ALA A 33 -6.03 -21.32 3.00
CA ALA A 33 -6.50 -19.93 2.97
C ALA A 33 -5.55 -19.01 3.72
N LYS A 34 -5.02 -19.45 4.88
CA LYS A 34 -4.01 -18.70 5.64
C LYS A 34 -2.79 -18.37 4.78
N GLN A 35 -2.20 -19.38 4.15
CA GLN A 35 -1.04 -19.18 3.28
C GLN A 35 -1.36 -18.25 2.11
N THR A 36 -2.55 -18.36 1.54
CA THR A 36 -3.01 -17.48 0.45
C THR A 36 -3.10 -16.03 0.91
N PHE A 37 -3.73 -15.77 2.07
CA PHE A 37 -3.86 -14.41 2.61
C PHE A 37 -2.52 -13.81 3.03
N GLU A 38 -1.60 -14.61 3.58
CA GLU A 38 -0.23 -14.18 3.89
C GLU A 38 0.53 -13.77 2.62
N GLN A 39 0.43 -14.56 1.54
CA GLN A 39 1.05 -14.22 0.25
C GLN A 39 0.47 -12.96 -0.38
N LEU A 40 -0.85 -12.78 -0.31
CA LEU A 40 -1.51 -11.57 -0.78
C LEU A 40 -1.08 -10.36 0.04
N ALA A 41 -1.05 -10.46 1.37
CA ALA A 41 -0.58 -9.41 2.25
C ALA A 41 0.86 -8.98 1.90
N GLN A 42 1.76 -9.96 1.69
CA GLN A 42 3.15 -9.69 1.32
C GLN A 42 3.27 -9.01 -0.06
N THR A 43 2.45 -9.43 -1.02
CA THR A 43 2.39 -8.80 -2.34
C THR A 43 1.96 -7.34 -2.25
N LEU A 44 0.94 -7.06 -1.43
CA LEU A 44 0.45 -5.69 -1.21
C LEU A 44 1.48 -4.85 -0.43
N ASP A 45 2.19 -5.40 0.54
CA ASP A 45 3.28 -4.71 1.25
C ASP A 45 4.41 -4.32 0.28
N ASN A 46 4.79 -5.20 -0.64
CA ASN A 46 5.79 -4.91 -1.66
C ASN A 46 5.32 -3.82 -2.64
N ALA A 47 4.04 -3.86 -3.03
CA ALA A 47 3.43 -2.81 -3.84
C ALA A 47 3.44 -1.47 -3.09
N LEU A 48 3.16 -1.45 -1.78
CA LEU A 48 3.21 -0.24 -0.96
C LEU A 48 4.59 0.38 -0.92
N ALA A 49 5.64 -0.42 -0.76
CA ALA A 49 7.02 0.08 -0.80
C ALA A 49 7.31 0.80 -2.12
N THR A 50 6.98 0.15 -3.25
CA THR A 50 7.14 0.72 -4.58
C THR A 50 6.34 2.02 -4.77
N LEU A 51 5.09 2.06 -4.30
CA LEU A 51 4.25 3.25 -4.40
C LEU A 51 4.75 4.41 -3.53
N LYS A 52 5.29 4.13 -2.34
CA LYS A 52 5.90 5.13 -1.46
C LYS A 52 7.16 5.74 -2.08
N ASP A 53 8.01 4.92 -2.68
CA ASP A 53 9.19 5.43 -3.41
C ASP A 53 8.76 6.35 -4.56
N ARG A 54 7.70 5.96 -5.28
CA ARG A 54 7.14 6.79 -6.35
C ARG A 54 6.54 8.09 -5.80
N GLN A 55 5.88 8.05 -4.65
CA GLN A 55 5.33 9.22 -3.98
C GLN A 55 6.41 10.22 -3.62
N ASN A 56 7.51 9.76 -3.02
CA ASN A 56 8.66 10.60 -2.67
C ASN A 56 9.23 11.30 -3.92
N TYR A 57 9.39 10.55 -5.02
CA TYR A 57 9.86 11.13 -6.29
C TYR A 57 8.92 12.20 -6.84
N ILE A 58 7.60 11.95 -6.83
CA ILE A 58 6.60 12.90 -7.34
C ILE A 58 6.55 14.16 -6.46
N GLN A 59 6.61 14.01 -5.14
CA GLN A 59 6.65 15.14 -4.21
C GLN A 59 7.87 16.03 -4.49
N GLN A 60 9.04 15.47 -4.76
CA GLN A 60 10.22 16.27 -5.14
C GLN A 60 10.06 17.02 -6.47
N GLN A 61 9.17 16.58 -7.35
CA GLN A 61 8.94 17.19 -8.66
C GLN A 61 7.89 18.31 -8.59
N GLU A 62 6.88 18.16 -7.73
CA GLU A 62 5.76 19.10 -7.66
C GLU A 62 6.15 20.43 -6.99
N PRO A 63 5.90 21.58 -7.63
CA PRO A 63 6.36 22.90 -7.16
C PRO A 63 5.78 23.29 -5.79
N GLN A 64 4.64 22.72 -5.41
CA GLN A 64 4.02 22.93 -4.10
C GLN A 64 4.81 22.32 -2.93
N TYR A 65 5.62 21.28 -3.18
CA TYR A 65 6.50 20.65 -2.19
C TYR A 65 7.95 21.17 -2.29
N LYS A 66 8.34 21.76 -3.43
CA LYS A 66 9.64 22.42 -3.61
C LYS A 66 9.81 23.74 -2.84
N LYS A 67 8.72 24.31 -2.32
CA LYS A 67 8.70 25.62 -1.62
C LYS A 67 8.59 25.52 -0.10
N GLN A 68 8.73 24.33 0.48
CA GLN A 68 8.75 24.13 1.94
C GLN A 68 10.18 24.17 2.49
#